data_AF-A0A084J7H2-F1
#
_entry.id   AF-A0A084J7H2-F1
#
_cell.length_a   1.000
_cell.length_b   1.000
_cell.length_c   1.000
_cell.angle_alpha   90.00
_cell.angle_beta   90.00
_cell.angle_gamma   90.00
#
_symmetry.space_group_name_H-M   'P 1'
#
loop_
_entity.id
_entity.type
_entity.pdbx_description
1 polymer ?
#
loop_
_entity_poly.entity_id
_entity_poly.type
_entity_poly.pdbx_seq_one_letter_code
_entity_poly.pdbx_strand_id
1 'polypeptide(L)' 'MGKKISTCKCNEGQEKLVDELKKVISDENKITENMCIGACNLCSHKYIARVDGVLVENESLEEVLNSIKEEVHRI' A
#
# COMPACT_ATOMS: atom_id res chain seq x y z
N MET A 1 6.37 -3.33 17.05
CA MET A 1 5.15 -3.96 16.48
C MET A 1 5.14 -3.58 15.02
N GLY A 2 5.09 -4.54 14.10
CA GLY A 2 5.01 -4.21 12.67
C GLY A 2 3.67 -3.58 12.32
N LYS A 3 3.65 -2.80 11.25
CA LYS A 3 2.47 -2.06 10.78
C LYS A 3 1.61 -2.91 9.85
N LYS A 4 0.32 -2.59 9.77
CA LYS A 4 -0.62 -3.20 8.83
C LYS A 4 -0.67 -2.36 7.55
N ILE A 5 -0.37 -2.98 6.42
CA ILE A 5 -0.46 -2.39 5.08
C ILE A 5 -1.71 -2.97 4.40
N SER A 6 -2.68 -2.12 4.08
CA SER A 6 -3.95 -2.52 3.45
C SER A 6 -4.01 -2.03 2.01
N THR A 7 -4.20 -2.92 1.05
CA THR A 7 -4.36 -2.59 -0.38
C THR A 7 -5.80 -2.87 -0.84
N CYS A 8 -6.19 -2.30 -1.99
CA CYS A 8 -7.51 -2.43 -2.58
C CYS A 8 -7.48 -3.33 -3.81
N LYS A 9 -8.19 -4.47 -3.80
CA LYS A 9 -8.25 -5.42 -4.93
C LYS A 9 -8.86 -4.82 -6.20
N CYS A 10 -9.59 -3.72 -6.08
CA CYS A 10 -10.16 -3.01 -7.23
C CYS A 10 -9.24 -1.92 -7.79
N ASN A 11 -8.07 -1.68 -7.21
CA ASN A 11 -7.11 -0.72 -7.75
C ASN A 11 -6.35 -1.35 -8.92
N GLU A 12 -6.31 -0.67 -10.07
CA GLU A 12 -5.69 -1.19 -11.30
C GLU A 12 -4.20 -1.52 -11.13
N GLY A 13 -3.50 -0.80 -10.23
CA GLY A 13 -2.11 -1.04 -9.89
C GLY A 13 -1.86 -2.08 -8.79
N GLN A 14 -2.90 -2.66 -8.19
CA GLN A 14 -2.76 -3.40 -6.93
C GLN A 14 -1.89 -4.65 -7.02
N GLU A 15 -2.01 -5.42 -8.09
CA GLU A 15 -1.26 -6.68 -8.24
C GLU A 15 0.25 -6.41 -8.22
N LYS A 16 0.71 -5.48 -9.06
CA LYS A 16 2.11 -5.02 -9.11
C LYS A 16 2.57 -4.47 -7.76
N LEU A 17 1.74 -3.67 -7.09
CA LEU A 17 2.07 -3.11 -5.79
C LEU A 17 2.28 -4.19 -4.73
N VAL A 18 1.39 -5.18 -4.67
CA VAL A 18 1.48 -6.25 -3.69
C VAL A 18 2.66 -7.17 -3.94
N ASP A 19 2.96 -7.47 -5.19
CA ASP A 19 4.12 -8.28 -5.56
C ASP A 19 5.43 -7.62 -5.13
N GLU A 20 5.57 -6.31 -5.33
CA GLU A 20 6.74 -5.58 -4.86
C GLU A 20 6.78 -5.45 -3.34
N LEU A 21 5.65 -5.17 -2.68
CA LEU A 21 5.58 -5.11 -1.22
C LEU A 21 6.03 -6.42 -0.58
N LYS A 22 5.61 -7.57 -1.10
CA LYS A 22 6.02 -8.90 -0.61
C LYS A 22 7.53 -9.17 -0.75
N LYS A 23 8.23 -8.46 -1.63
CA LYS A 23 9.69 -8.57 -1.81
C LYS A 23 10.48 -7.65 -0.91
N VAL A 24 9.96 -6.46 -0.60
CA VAL A 24 10.72 -5.37 0.03
C VAL A 24 10.34 -5.07 1.47
N ILE A 25 9.17 -5.52 1.92
CA ILE A 25 8.69 -5.30 3.28
C ILE A 25 9.05 -6.49 4.17
N SER A 26 9.52 -6.21 5.40
CA SER A 26 9.86 -7.23 6.39
C SER A 26 8.63 -8.02 6.87
N ASP A 27 8.83 -9.30 7.20
CA ASP A 27 7.78 -10.24 7.65
C ASP A 27 7.04 -9.80 8.94
N GLU A 28 7.61 -8.86 9.72
CA GLU A 28 6.94 -8.28 10.88
C GLU A 28 5.72 -7.42 10.50
N ASN A 29 5.71 -6.86 9.28
CA ASN A 29 4.63 -6.04 8.76
C ASN A 29 3.60 -6.92 8.06
N LYS A 30 2.32 -6.56 8.21
CA LYS A 30 1.23 -7.37 7.68
C LYS A 30 0.61 -6.74 6.44
N ILE A 31 0.82 -7.33 5.28
CA ILE A 31 0.13 -6.95 4.04
C ILE A 31 -1.26 -7.62 4.01
N THR A 32 -2.30 -6.84 3.76
CA THR A 32 -3.70 -7.29 3.70
C THR A 32 -4.35 -6.76 2.43
N GLU A 33 -4.87 -7.67 1.60
CA GLU A 33 -5.58 -7.34 0.37
C GLU A 33 -7.09 -7.29 0.64
N ASN A 34 -7.67 -6.10 0.67
CA ASN A 34 -9.09 -5.89 0.96
C ASN A 34 -9.88 -5.65 -0.32
N MET A 35 -11.21 -5.89 -0.28
CA MET A 35 -12.08 -5.53 -1.40
C MET A 35 -12.05 -4.02 -1.68
N CYS A 36 -12.03 -3.19 -0.63
CA CYS A 36 -11.87 -1.75 -0.73
C CYS A 36 -11.17 -1.18 0.53
N ILE A 37 -10.47 -0.06 0.37
CA ILE A 37 -9.81 0.69 1.47
C ILE A 37 -10.39 2.10 1.67
N GLY A 38 -11.56 2.39 1.07
CA GLY A 38 -12.25 3.67 1.19
C GLY A 38 -11.58 4.82 0.42
N ALA A 39 -11.05 4.54 -0.77
CA ALA A 39 -10.35 5.49 -1.63
C ALA A 39 -10.70 5.27 -3.13
N CYS A 40 -11.98 4.96 -3.42
CA CYS A 40 -12.43 4.53 -4.75
C CYS A 40 -12.16 5.55 -5.86
N ASN A 41 -12.14 6.85 -5.53
CA ASN A 41 -11.84 7.93 -6.47
C ASN A 41 -10.39 7.90 -7.01
N LEU A 42 -9.55 7.01 -6.50
CA LEU A 42 -8.13 6.91 -6.81
C LEU A 42 -7.76 5.56 -7.45
N CYS A 43 -8.68 4.58 -7.45
CA CYS A 43 -8.43 3.20 -7.86
C CYS A 43 -7.95 3.05 -9.31
N SER A 44 -8.29 3.98 -10.21
CA SER A 44 -7.89 3.94 -11.63
C SER A 44 -6.86 5.00 -12.01
N HIS A 45 -6.30 5.73 -11.02
CA HIS A 45 -5.41 6.87 -11.29
C HIS A 45 -4.09 6.77 -10.56
N LYS A 46 -4.08 6.16 -9.37
CA LYS A 46 -2.91 6.10 -8.50
C LYS A 46 -2.75 4.70 -7.93
N TYR A 47 -1.53 4.38 -7.52
CA TYR A 47 -1.30 3.32 -6.57
C TYR A 47 -1.70 3.79 -5.18
N ILE A 48 -2.41 2.95 -4.43
CA ILE A 48 -2.95 3.30 -3.12
C ILE A 48 -2.73 2.19 -2.09
N ALA A 49 -2.40 2.57 -0.87
CA ALA A 49 -2.36 1.69 0.28
C ALA A 49 -2.74 2.46 1.56
N ARG A 50 -3.11 1.74 2.62
CA ARG A 50 -3.17 2.30 3.97
C ARG A 50 -2.16 1.64 4.88
N VAL A 51 -1.31 2.43 5.53
CA VAL A 51 -0.38 1.97 6.56
C VAL A 51 -0.95 2.37 7.93
N ASP A 52 -1.41 1.39 8.71
CA ASP A 52 -2.14 1.61 9.98
C ASP A 52 -3.26 2.66 9.89
N GLY A 53 -3.94 2.69 8.74
CA GLY A 53 -5.04 3.62 8.46
C GLY A 53 -4.62 4.91 7.76
N VAL A 54 -3.34 5.28 7.74
CA VAL A 54 -2.82 6.43 6.98
C VAL A 54 -2.85 6.12 5.49
N LEU A 55 -3.57 6.93 4.70
CA LEU A 55 -3.63 6.77 3.25
C LEU A 55 -2.32 7.23 2.63
N VAL A 56 -1.70 6.34 1.87
CA VAL A 56 -0.51 6.60 1.05
C VAL A 56 -0.92 6.38 -0.40
N GLU A 57 -0.63 7.36 -1.25
CA GLU A 57 -0.98 7.32 -2.66
C GLU A 57 0.09 7.96 -3.53
N ASN A 58 0.31 7.41 -4.71
CA ASN A 58 1.18 8.02 -5.71
C ASN A 58 0.85 7.57 -7.14
N GLU A 59 1.27 8.33 -8.13
CA GLU A 59 1.04 7.98 -9.55
C GLU A 59 2.00 6.88 -10.02
N SER A 60 3.20 6.83 -9.45
CA SER A 60 4.19 5.80 -9.75
C SER A 60 4.24 4.70 -8.68
N LEU A 61 4.58 3.49 -9.13
CA LEU A 61 4.81 2.34 -8.25
C LEU A 61 5.99 2.57 -7.30
N GLU A 62 7.06 3.19 -7.79
CA GLU A 62 8.26 3.46 -7.01
C GLU A 62 7.97 4.45 -5.87
N GLU A 63 7.30 5.56 -6.17
CA GLU A 63 7.03 6.58 -5.16
C GLU A 63 6.05 6.07 -4.10
N VAL A 64 5.01 5.32 -4.46
CA VAL A 64 4.10 4.74 -3.45
C VAL A 64 4.84 3.75 -2.55
N LEU A 65 5.77 2.95 -3.09
CA LEU A 65 6.56 2.00 -2.31
C LEU A 65 7.49 2.73 -1.33
N ASN A 66 8.12 3.82 -1.78
CA ASN A 66 8.95 4.65 -0.93
C ASN A 66 8.13 5.29 0.19
N SER A 67 6.97 5.86 -0.11
CA SER A 67 6.09 6.42 0.92
C SER A 67 5.56 5.37 1.90
N ILE A 68 5.25 4.15 1.43
CA ILE A 68 4.89 3.04 2.34
C ILE A 68 6.07 2.68 3.24
N LYS A 69 7.29 2.58 2.69
CA LYS A 69 8.52 2.30 3.46
C LYS A 69 8.77 3.38 4.52
N GLU A 70 8.64 4.65 4.18
CA GLU A 70 8.78 5.75 5.13
C GLU A 70 7.73 5.64 6.24
N GLU A 71 6.47 5.39 5.89
CA GLU A 71 5.39 5.32 6.85
C GLU A 71 5.51 4.09 7.77
N VAL A 72 6.04 2.95 7.32
CA VAL A 72 6.28 1.80 8.21
C VAL A 72 7.40 2.04 9.24
N HIS A 73 8.38 2.89 8.93
CA HIS A 73 9.48 3.24 9.86
C HIS A 73 9.17 4.46 10.75
N ARG A 74 8.06 5.16 10.49
CA ARG A 74 7.64 6.33 11.26
C ARG A 74 7.21 5.91 12.67
N ILE A 75 7.89 6.46 13.69
CA ILE A 75 7.70 6.21 15.12
C ILE A 75 6.52 7.02 15.65
#